data_AF-A0A496LK12-F1
#
_entry.id   AF-A0A496LK12-F1
#
_cell.length_a   1.000
_cell.length_b   1.000
_cell.length_c   1.000
_cell.angle_alpha   90.00
_cell.angle_beta   90.00
_cell.angle_gamma   90.00
#
_symmetry.space_group_name_H-M   'P 1'
#
loop_
_entity.id
_entity.type
_entity.pdbx_description
1 polymer ?
#
loop_
_entity_poly.entity_id
_entity_poly.type
_entity_poly.pdbx_seq_one_letter_code
_entity_poly.pdbx_strand_id
1 'polypeptide(L)' 'TESDLLALGYEGIASLKGADPDEMFERTKALGRGSDRCILYVYRMVCYYANTSHPDKAKLKWWLWKD' A
#
# COMPACT_ATOMS: atom_id res chain seq x y z
N THR A 1 -0.25 -2.74 7.42
CA THR A 1 0.43 -3.99 7.80
C THR A 1 -0.08 -5.11 6.91
N GLU A 2 0.55 -6.29 6.92
CA GLU A 2 0.07 -7.47 6.14
C GLU A 2 -1.40 -7.78 6.43
N SER A 3 -1.79 -7.74 7.71
CA SER A 3 -3.19 -7.92 8.14
C SER A 3 -4.15 -6.93 7.48
N ASP A 4 -3.72 -5.69 7.22
CA ASP A 4 -4.56 -4.69 6.56
C ASP A 4 -4.73 -4.99 5.07
N LEU A 5 -3.68 -5.47 4.41
CA LEU A 5 -3.77 -5.91 3.01
C LEU A 5 -4.73 -7.10 2.88
N LEU A 6 -4.62 -8.08 3.77
CA LEU A 6 -5.54 -9.23 3.79
C LEU A 6 -6.98 -8.82 4.07
N ALA A 7 -7.22 -7.90 5.02
CA ALA A 7 -8.57 -7.40 5.30
C ALA A 7 -9.18 -6.60 4.14
N LEU A 8 -8.35 -6.01 3.28
CA LEU A 8 -8.77 -5.36 2.04
C LEU A 8 -8.95 -6.34 0.86
N GLY A 9 -8.59 -7.62 1.02
CA GLY A 9 -8.65 -8.65 -0.02
C GLY A 9 -7.39 -8.76 -0.89
N TYR A 10 -6.28 -8.16 -0.49
CA TYR A 10 -4.99 -8.26 -1.17
C TYR A 10 -4.14 -9.39 -0.58
N GLU A 11 -4.16 -10.56 -1.23
CA GLU A 11 -3.45 -11.77 -0.78
C GLU A 11 -2.02 -11.88 -1.35
N GLY A 12 -1.64 -10.99 -2.27
CA GLY A 12 -0.28 -11.00 -2.81
C GLY A 12 0.00 -9.89 -3.81
N ILE A 13 1.24 -9.82 -4.30
CA ILE A 13 1.71 -8.77 -5.22
C ILE A 13 0.87 -8.71 -6.51
N ALA A 14 0.40 -9.86 -7.00
CA ALA A 14 -0.47 -9.90 -8.18
C ALA A 14 -1.80 -9.15 -7.97
N SER A 15 -2.41 -9.30 -6.78
CA SER A 15 -3.67 -8.59 -6.44
C SER A 15 -3.49 -7.08 -6.27
N LEU A 16 -2.26 -6.62 -6.05
CA LEU A 16 -1.91 -5.20 -5.87
C LEU A 16 -1.63 -4.48 -7.20
N LYS A 17 -1.58 -5.21 -8.32
CA LYS A 17 -1.43 -4.60 -9.64
C LYS A 17 -2.68 -3.79 -9.98
N GLY A 18 -2.50 -2.53 -10.36
CA GLY A 18 -3.59 -1.60 -10.63
C GLY A 18 -4.35 -1.11 -9.39
N ALA A 19 -3.93 -1.49 -8.17
CA ALA A 19 -4.54 -0.96 -6.96
C ALA A 19 -4.20 0.52 -6.77
N ASP A 20 -5.17 1.29 -6.27
CA ASP A 20 -5.00 2.70 -5.89
C ASP A 20 -4.68 2.80 -4.38
N PRO A 21 -3.51 3.33 -3.99
CA PRO A 21 -3.13 3.43 -2.59
C PRO A 21 -4.03 4.35 -1.76
N ASP A 22 -4.65 5.38 -2.36
CA ASP A 22 -5.57 6.28 -1.67
C ASP A 22 -6.93 5.59 -1.43
N GLU A 23 -7.41 4.79 -2.40
CA GLU A 23 -8.59 3.93 -2.20
C GLU A 23 -8.35 2.90 -1.08
N MET A 24 -7.18 2.25 -1.08
CA MET A 24 -6.79 1.32 -0.02
C MET A 24 -6.82 1.99 1.35
N PHE A 25 -6.34 3.22 1.45
CA PHE A 25 -6.35 3.99 2.70
C PHE A 25 -7.77 4.29 3.18
N GLU A 26 -8.65 4.76 2.30
CA GLU A 26 -10.05 5.05 2.66
C GLU A 26 -10.80 3.78 3.08
N ARG A 27 -10.55 2.65 2.42
CA ARG A 27 -11.12 1.35 2.83
C ARG A 27 -10.57 0.88 4.18
N THR A 28 -9.29 1.07 4.46
CA THR A 28 -8.70 0.76 5.78
C THR A 28 -9.30 1.62 6.89
N LYS A 29 -9.55 2.91 6.62
CA LYS A 29 -10.27 3.81 7.53
C LYS A 29 -11.71 3.34 7.76
N ALA A 30 -12.43 2.96 6.70
CA ALA A 30 -13.79 2.46 6.81
C ALA A 30 -13.90 1.16 7.64
N LEU A 31 -12.85 0.34 7.64
CA LEU A 31 -12.74 -0.85 8.48
C LEU A 31 -12.33 -0.54 9.94
N GLY A 32 -12.01 0.72 10.27
CA GLY A 32 -11.54 1.12 11.61
C GLY A 32 -10.13 0.60 11.95
N ARG A 33 -9.35 0.18 10.94
CA ARG A 33 -8.06 -0.50 11.13
C ARG A 33 -6.85 0.43 11.04
N GLY A 34 -7.06 1.69 10.67
CA GLY A 34 -6.00 2.69 10.69
C GLY A 34 -6.45 4.02 10.11
N SER A 35 -6.16 5.10 10.83
CA SER A 35 -6.40 6.48 10.41
C SER A 35 -5.10 7.28 10.27
N ASP A 36 -3.96 6.68 10.65
CA ASP A 36 -2.65 7.31 10.55
C ASP A 36 -2.20 7.33 9.09
N ARG A 37 -1.75 8.50 8.60
CA ARG A 37 -1.22 8.65 7.24
C ARG A 37 0.02 7.79 6.99
N CYS A 38 0.70 7.31 8.02
CA CYS A 38 1.85 6.42 7.84
C CYS A 38 1.52 5.16 7.03
N ILE A 39 0.28 4.65 7.13
CA ILE A 39 -0.15 3.46 6.38
C ILE A 39 -0.32 3.76 4.88
N LEU A 40 -0.72 4.97 4.52
CA LEU A 40 -0.83 5.41 3.13
C LEU A 40 0.55 5.34 2.44
N TYR A 41 1.61 5.70 3.15
CA TYR A 41 2.97 5.67 2.61
C TYR A 41 3.42 4.24 2.32
N VAL A 42 3.00 3.29 3.16
CA VAL A 42 3.20 1.85 2.92
C VAL A 42 2.43 1.41 1.68
N TYR A 43 1.16 1.80 1.52
CA TYR A 43 0.37 1.43 0.34
C TYR A 43 0.96 1.98 -0.95
N ARG A 44 1.41 3.24 -0.97
CA ARG A 44 2.09 3.83 -2.13
C ARG A 44 3.36 3.07 -2.50
N MET A 45 4.19 2.73 -1.52
CA MET A 45 5.39 1.91 -1.75
C MET A 45 5.05 0.53 -2.33
N VAL A 46 4.04 -0.14 -1.77
CA VAL A 46 3.62 -1.48 -2.19
C VAL A 46 3.00 -1.46 -3.59
N CYS A 47 2.16 -0.47 -3.90
CA CYS A 47 1.60 -0.27 -5.24
C CYS A 47 2.69 0.05 -6.27
N TYR A 48 3.67 0.88 -5.91
CA TYR A 48 4.84 1.12 -6.77
C TYR A 48 5.60 -0.19 -7.05
N TYR A 49 5.87 -0.98 -6.02
CA TYR A 49 6.55 -2.26 -6.18
C TYR A 49 5.76 -3.23 -7.07
N ALA A 50 4.44 -3.33 -6.88
CA ALA A 50 3.59 -4.23 -7.66
C ALA A 50 3.46 -3.82 -9.15
N ASN A 51 3.47 -2.52 -9.43
CA ASN A 51 3.27 -1.97 -10.77
C ASN A 51 4.59 -1.70 -11.53
N THR A 52 5.76 -1.82 -10.89
CA THR A 52 7.06 -1.57 -11.51
C THR A 52 7.82 -2.88 -11.71
N SER A 53 8.11 -3.26 -12.96
CA SER A 53 8.79 -4.54 -13.27
C SER A 53 10.21 -4.63 -12.70
N HIS A 54 10.94 -3.51 -12.63
CA HIS A 54 12.28 -3.41 -12.07
C HIS A 54 12.33 -2.25 -11.07
N PRO A 55 11.79 -2.42 -9.85
CA PRO A 55 11.69 -1.33 -8.90
C PRO A 55 13.06 -0.96 -8.35
N ASP A 56 13.35 0.34 -8.32
CA ASP A 56 14.52 0.87 -7.63
C ASP A 56 14.45 0.53 -6.13
N LYS A 57 15.43 -0.25 -5.64
CA LYS A 57 15.54 -0.67 -4.24
C LYS A 57 15.67 0.52 -3.30
N ALA A 58 16.23 1.64 -3.75
CA ALA A 58 16.33 2.85 -2.93
C ALA A 58 14.95 3.42 -2.57
N LYS A 59 13.93 3.20 -3.42
CA LYS A 59 12.54 3.63 -3.22
C LYS A 59 11.70 2.67 -2.38
N LEU A 60 12.23 1.51 -1.98
CA LEU A 60 11.53 0.53 -1.13
C LEU A 60 11.62 0.88 0.36
N LYS A 61 11.51 2.18 0.65
CA LYS A 61 11.55 2.76 1.98
C LYS A 61 10.25 3.55 2.13
N TRP A 62 9.33 3.06 2.96
CA TRP A 62 7.98 3.64 3.08
C TRP A 62 8.00 5.14 3.41
N TRP A 63 8.98 5.63 4.16
CA TRP A 63 9.11 7.05 4.52
C TRP A 63 9.43 7.98 3.34
N LEU A 64 9.82 7.43 2.18
CA LEU A 64 9.99 8.20 0.94
C LEU A 64 8.66 8.51 0.24
N TRP A 65 7.55 7.95 0.72
CA TRP A 65 6.22 8.07 0.10
C TRP A 65 5.27 8.98 0.88
N LYS A 66 5.86 9.88 1.69
CA LYS A 66 5.15 10.78 2.61
C LYS A 66 4.50 12.01 1.97
N ASP A 67 4.88 12.32 0.73
CA ASP A 67 4.49 13.55 0.02
C ASP A 67 3.02 13.58 -0.39
#